data_AF-A0A8W8JVP8-F1
#
_entry.id   AF-A0A8W8JVP8-F1
#
_cell.length_a   1.000
_cell.length_b   1.000
_cell.length_c   1.000
_cell.angle_alpha   90.00
_cell.angle_beta   90.00
_cell.angle_gamma   90.00
#
_symmetry.space_group_name_H-M   'P 1'
#
loop_
_entity.id
_entity.type
_entity.pdbx_description
1 polymer ?
#
loop_
_entity_poly.entity_id
_entity_poly.type
_entity_poly.pdbx_seq_one_letter_code
_entity_poly.pdbx_strand_id
1 'polypeptide(L)'
;NLQAHALLCMNNMVNCMDLDLLGGADRLHQVWSSLASLLANIDKTDEMLLEATTSALRAVIQKLSSAGSQKLLEISVSDLQFLFSIGRSCQLADVRVNIVRIVAIVGVVFSKQADLPNVDTLKNIGIFLLTIVCGDKDLWVVSEALDSLFDVFGEDHLDSIDHDIGLTDRLSKFVPEMKSRVNLIKRKPDEHYPVISTAKTNLIRFVKYKLSKKKS
;
A
#
# COMPACT_ATOMS: atom_id res chain seq x y z
N ASN A 1 -26.45 1.37 -4.75
CA ASN A 1 -25.91 2.39 -5.68
C ASN A 1 -25.74 3.78 -5.06
N LEU A 2 -26.70 4.35 -4.30
CA LEU A 2 -26.53 5.67 -3.65
C LEU A 2 -25.34 5.74 -2.67
N GLN A 3 -25.13 4.69 -1.88
CA GLN A 3 -24.05 4.64 -0.88
C GLN A 3 -22.65 4.71 -1.50
N ALA A 4 -22.41 3.98 -2.59
CA ALA A 4 -21.14 4.05 -3.31
C ALA A 4 -20.86 5.46 -3.86
N HIS A 5 -21.87 6.12 -4.43
CA HIS A 5 -21.74 7.50 -4.91
C HIS A 5 -21.42 8.49 -3.76
N ALA A 6 -22.05 8.32 -2.60
CA ALA A 6 -21.75 9.13 -1.43
C ALA A 6 -20.30 8.95 -0.96
N LEU A 7 -19.78 7.73 -1.00
CA LEU A 7 -18.38 7.42 -0.66
C LEU A 7 -17.39 7.97 -1.69
N LEU A 8 -17.72 7.92 -2.98
CA LEU A 8 -16.91 8.55 -4.02
C LEU A 8 -16.88 10.09 -3.86
N CYS A 9 -18.01 10.69 -3.49
CA CYS A 9 -18.07 12.11 -3.16
C CYS A 9 -17.18 12.42 -1.95
N MET A 10 -17.25 11.61 -0.88
CA MET A 10 -16.38 11.74 0.29
C MET A 10 -14.89 11.63 -0.10
N ASN A 11 -14.51 10.63 -0.91
CA ASN A 11 -13.15 10.51 -1.43
C ASN A 11 -12.67 11.82 -2.10
N ASN A 12 -13.51 12.41 -2.95
CA ASN A 12 -13.18 13.67 -3.63
C ASN A 12 -13.07 14.85 -2.66
N MET A 13 -14.02 14.98 -1.72
CA MET A 13 -14.00 16.02 -0.69
C MET A 13 -12.74 15.94 0.17
N VAL A 14 -12.41 14.74 0.66
CA VAL A 14 -11.22 14.51 1.49
C VAL A 14 -9.97 14.90 0.72
N ASN A 15 -9.85 14.56 -0.56
CA ASN A 15 -8.66 14.93 -1.34
C ASN A 15 -8.50 16.46 -1.49
N CYS A 16 -9.60 17.19 -1.74
CA CYS A 16 -9.55 18.61 -2.07
C CYS A 16 -9.61 19.57 -0.88
N MET A 17 -10.11 19.15 0.28
CA MET A 17 -10.32 20.03 1.43
C MET A 17 -9.13 20.02 2.40
N ASP A 18 -8.94 21.14 3.09
CA ASP A 18 -8.00 21.24 4.21
C ASP A 18 -8.47 20.44 5.42
N LEU A 19 -7.52 19.99 6.24
CA LEU A 19 -7.80 19.13 7.39
C LEU A 19 -8.77 19.79 8.38
N ASP A 20 -8.65 21.10 8.60
CA ASP A 20 -9.53 21.83 9.52
C ASP A 20 -10.98 21.86 9.04
N LEU A 21 -11.19 21.99 7.72
CA LEU A 21 -12.53 21.95 7.11
C LEU A 21 -13.16 20.54 7.18
N LEU A 22 -12.33 19.50 7.30
CA LEU A 22 -12.76 18.13 7.54
C LEU A 22 -13.01 17.83 9.03
N GLY A 23 -12.83 18.83 9.90
CA GLY A 23 -13.04 18.72 11.35
C GLY A 23 -11.82 18.21 12.12
N GLY A 24 -10.62 18.29 11.54
CA GLY A 24 -9.36 17.96 12.21
C GLY A 24 -8.99 16.47 12.15
N ALA A 25 -7.79 16.16 12.65
CA ALA A 25 -7.21 14.82 12.61
C ALA A 25 -8.05 13.77 13.37
N ASP A 26 -8.57 14.11 14.56
CA ASP A 26 -9.39 13.21 15.38
C ASP A 26 -10.66 12.77 14.64
N ARG A 27 -11.37 13.73 14.05
CA ARG A 27 -12.61 13.43 13.32
C ARG A 27 -12.34 12.60 12.09
N LEU A 28 -11.27 12.91 11.36
CA LEU A 28 -10.90 12.15 10.17
C LEU A 28 -10.44 10.73 10.51
N HIS A 29 -9.79 10.52 11.66
CA HIS A 29 -9.50 9.19 12.19
C HIS A 29 -10.77 8.41 12.56
N GLN A 30 -11.78 9.06 13.17
CA GLN A 30 -13.08 8.42 13.43
C GLN A 30 -13.81 8.01 12.13
N VAL A 31 -13.72 8.85 11.09
CA VAL A 31 -14.24 8.51 9.75
C VAL A 31 -13.52 7.27 9.21
N TRP A 32 -12.20 7.19 9.36
CA TRP A 32 -11.43 6.00 8.99
C TRP A 32 -11.94 4.73 9.67
N SER A 33 -12.10 4.76 11.00
CA SER A 33 -12.60 3.60 11.76
C SER A 33 -14.01 3.19 11.31
N SER A 34 -14.88 4.17 11.02
CA SER A 34 -16.23 3.93 10.53
C SER A 34 -16.23 3.28 9.14
N LEU A 35 -15.35 3.73 8.24
CA LEU A 35 -15.19 3.15 6.91
C LEU A 35 -14.57 1.74 6.98
N ALA A 36 -13.63 1.49 7.90
CA ALA A 36 -13.05 0.17 8.11
C ALA A 36 -14.10 -0.82 8.62
N SER A 37 -14.95 -0.38 9.56
CA SER A 37 -16.11 -1.15 10.02
C SER A 37 -17.11 -1.39 8.89
N LEU A 38 -17.37 -0.40 8.04
CA LEU A 38 -18.23 -0.60 6.86
C LEU A 38 -17.64 -1.66 5.94
N LEU A 39 -16.35 -1.56 5.61
CA LEU A 39 -15.63 -2.49 4.74
C LEU A 39 -15.73 -3.94 5.23
N ALA A 40 -15.70 -4.16 6.55
CA ALA A 40 -15.88 -5.49 7.15
C ALA A 40 -17.26 -6.10 6.94
N ASN A 41 -18.28 -5.29 6.64
CA ASN A 41 -19.67 -5.71 6.49
C ASN A 41 -20.18 -5.65 5.04
N ILE A 42 -19.37 -5.22 4.08
CA ILE A 42 -19.75 -5.19 2.66
C ILE A 42 -19.84 -6.62 2.13
N ASP A 43 -20.90 -6.91 1.37
CA ASP A 43 -20.97 -8.14 0.57
C ASP A 43 -19.82 -8.15 -0.43
N LYS A 44 -19.02 -9.23 -0.43
CA LYS A 44 -17.85 -9.37 -1.32
C LYS A 44 -18.19 -9.33 -2.81
N THR A 45 -19.47 -9.48 -3.16
CA THR A 45 -19.98 -9.37 -4.53
C THR A 45 -20.36 -7.94 -4.92
N ASP A 46 -20.46 -7.01 -3.97
CA ASP A 46 -20.71 -5.58 -4.24
C ASP A 46 -19.40 -4.85 -4.57
N GLU A 47 -18.92 -5.10 -5.80
CA GLU A 47 -17.65 -4.59 -6.31
C GLU A 47 -17.55 -3.06 -6.23
N MET A 48 -18.65 -2.38 -6.57
CA MET A 48 -18.72 -0.92 -6.57
C MET A 48 -18.61 -0.34 -5.16
N LEU A 49 -19.28 -0.96 -4.17
CA LEU A 49 -19.21 -0.50 -2.79
C LEU A 49 -17.84 -0.79 -2.17
N LEU A 50 -17.21 -1.92 -2.50
CA LEU A 50 -15.84 -2.24 -2.09
C LEU A 50 -14.83 -1.20 -2.62
N GLU A 51 -14.90 -0.89 -3.91
CA GLU A 51 -14.01 0.09 -4.54
C GLU A 51 -14.21 1.50 -3.95
N ALA A 52 -15.46 1.94 -3.82
CA ALA A 52 -15.77 3.25 -3.26
C ALA A 52 -15.31 3.38 -1.80
N THR A 53 -15.54 2.34 -0.99
CA THR A 53 -15.14 2.33 0.44
C THR A 53 -13.62 2.33 0.60
N THR A 54 -12.91 1.49 -0.17
CA THR A 54 -11.44 1.44 -0.09
C THR A 54 -10.78 2.70 -0.65
N SER A 55 -11.37 3.34 -1.66
CA SER A 55 -10.93 4.65 -2.15
C SER A 55 -11.08 5.73 -1.08
N ALA A 56 -12.23 5.79 -0.41
CA ALA A 56 -12.47 6.74 0.69
C ALA A 56 -11.51 6.49 1.87
N LEU A 57 -11.29 5.23 2.27
CA LEU A 57 -10.30 4.86 3.29
C LEU A 57 -8.90 5.36 2.92
N ARG A 58 -8.49 5.17 1.67
CA ARG A 58 -7.19 5.62 1.18
C ARG A 58 -7.07 7.15 1.22
N ALA A 59 -8.08 7.88 0.76
CA ALA A 59 -8.07 9.34 0.80
C ALA A 59 -7.91 9.87 2.22
N VAL A 60 -8.62 9.27 3.18
CA VAL A 60 -8.53 9.62 4.60
C VAL A 60 -7.12 9.42 5.15
N ILE A 61 -6.53 8.24 4.92
CA ILE A 61 -5.18 7.91 5.39
C ILE A 61 -4.13 8.82 4.73
N GLN A 62 -4.28 9.09 3.44
CA GLN A 62 -3.41 9.99 2.70
C GLN A 62 -3.46 11.42 3.27
N LYS A 63 -4.66 11.92 3.58
CA LYS A 63 -4.82 13.26 4.16
C LYS A 63 -4.18 13.34 5.54
N LEU A 64 -4.43 12.36 6.42
CA LEU A 64 -3.80 12.28 7.74
C LEU A 64 -2.27 12.26 7.65
N SER A 65 -1.73 11.48 6.72
CA SER A 65 -0.29 11.36 6.49
C SER A 65 0.31 12.68 5.99
N SER A 66 -0.32 13.32 5.00
CA SER A 66 0.13 14.62 4.48
C SER A 66 0.11 15.74 5.53
N ALA A 67 -0.74 15.61 6.54
CA ALA A 67 -0.81 16.55 7.66
C ALA A 67 0.15 16.20 8.82
N GLY A 68 0.96 15.15 8.70
CA GLY A 68 1.87 14.70 9.76
C GLY A 68 1.16 14.20 11.02
N SER A 69 -0.09 13.73 10.87
CA SER A 69 -0.91 13.33 12.01
C SER A 69 -0.39 12.06 12.68
N GLN A 70 -0.18 12.14 13.99
CA GLN A 70 0.17 10.98 14.82
C GLN A 70 -0.97 9.97 14.96
N LYS A 71 -2.18 10.30 14.50
CA LYS A 71 -3.33 9.36 14.50
C LYS A 71 -3.10 8.11 13.68
N LEU A 72 -2.19 8.15 12.71
CA LEU A 72 -1.83 6.96 11.97
C LEU A 72 -1.11 5.91 12.82
N LEU A 73 -0.50 6.31 13.95
CA LEU A 73 0.08 5.38 14.93
C LEU A 73 -0.97 4.63 15.75
N GLU A 74 -2.23 5.08 15.74
CA GLU A 74 -3.34 4.43 16.45
C GLU A 74 -3.95 3.27 15.62
N ILE A 75 -3.54 3.11 14.36
CA ILE A 75 -3.98 1.99 13.50
C ILE A 75 -3.45 0.69 14.07
N SER A 76 -4.38 -0.20 14.43
CA SER A 76 -4.04 -1.43 15.14
C SER A 76 -3.47 -2.50 14.21
N VAL A 77 -2.75 -3.45 14.79
CA VAL A 77 -2.29 -4.65 14.07
C VAL A 77 -3.49 -5.44 13.51
N SER A 78 -4.61 -5.50 14.22
CA SER A 78 -5.83 -6.14 13.73
C SER A 78 -6.40 -5.47 12.49
N ASP A 79 -6.38 -4.13 12.44
CA ASP A 79 -6.85 -3.40 11.26
C ASP A 79 -5.96 -3.72 10.04
N LEU A 80 -4.64 -3.74 10.24
CA LEU A 80 -3.70 -4.12 9.19
C LEU A 80 -3.89 -5.56 8.72
N GLN A 81 -4.08 -6.51 9.63
CA GLN A 81 -4.34 -7.91 9.25
C GLN A 81 -5.63 -8.07 8.46
N PHE A 82 -6.68 -7.33 8.85
CA PHE A 82 -7.92 -7.28 8.09
C PHE A 82 -7.70 -6.73 6.69
N LEU A 83 -7.00 -5.60 6.54
CA LEU A 83 -6.65 -5.02 5.24
C LEU A 83 -5.80 -6.00 4.41
N PHE A 84 -4.82 -6.67 5.00
CA PHE A 84 -4.01 -7.66 4.29
C PHE A 84 -4.83 -8.81 3.74
N SER A 85 -5.87 -9.25 4.47
CA SER A 85 -6.76 -10.31 4.01
C SER A 85 -7.52 -9.90 2.75
N ILE A 86 -7.99 -8.65 2.68
CA ILE A 86 -8.68 -8.08 1.51
C ILE A 86 -7.69 -7.94 0.35
N GLY A 87 -6.53 -7.34 0.60
CA GLY A 87 -5.50 -7.12 -0.42
C GLY A 87 -5.02 -8.42 -1.07
N ARG A 88 -5.07 -9.55 -0.36
CA ARG A 88 -4.70 -10.87 -0.89
C ARG A 88 -5.83 -11.61 -1.63
N SER A 89 -7.10 -11.33 -1.30
CA SER A 89 -8.22 -12.17 -1.74
C SER A 89 -9.20 -11.50 -2.71
N CYS A 90 -9.25 -10.17 -2.73
CA CYS A 90 -10.16 -9.43 -3.60
C CYS A 90 -9.76 -9.57 -5.07
N GLN A 91 -10.72 -9.84 -5.95
CA GLN A 91 -10.48 -10.01 -7.39
C GLN A 91 -10.29 -8.67 -8.12
N LEU A 92 -10.75 -7.56 -7.53
CA LEU A 92 -10.66 -6.22 -8.12
C LEU A 92 -9.29 -5.62 -7.92
N ALA A 93 -8.62 -5.25 -9.03
CA ALA A 93 -7.30 -4.64 -9.00
C ALA A 93 -7.31 -3.31 -8.23
N ASP A 94 -8.30 -2.44 -8.48
CA ASP A 94 -8.46 -1.15 -7.81
C ASP A 94 -8.53 -1.26 -6.29
N VAL A 95 -9.29 -2.24 -5.79
CA VAL A 95 -9.38 -2.52 -4.35
C VAL A 95 -8.01 -2.96 -3.82
N ARG A 96 -7.32 -3.89 -4.50
CA ARG A 96 -5.99 -4.34 -4.06
C ARG A 96 -4.97 -3.20 -4.06
N VAL A 97 -4.97 -2.34 -5.07
CA VAL A 97 -4.12 -1.14 -5.13
C VAL A 97 -4.44 -0.18 -3.98
N ASN A 98 -5.72 0.08 -3.71
CA ASN A 98 -6.12 0.92 -2.59
C ASN A 98 -5.59 0.38 -1.26
N ILE A 99 -5.72 -0.93 -1.02
CA ILE A 99 -5.22 -1.59 0.19
C ILE A 99 -3.69 -1.50 0.28
N VAL A 100 -2.97 -1.82 -0.80
CA VAL A 100 -1.51 -1.72 -0.86
C VAL A 100 -1.04 -0.32 -0.46
N ARG A 101 -1.65 0.72 -1.04
CA ARG A 101 -1.31 2.12 -0.74
C ARG A 101 -1.65 2.52 0.70
N ILE A 102 -2.80 2.10 1.23
CA ILE A 102 -3.16 2.35 2.64
C ILE A 102 -2.08 1.77 3.56
N VAL A 103 -1.74 0.50 3.37
CA VAL A 103 -0.75 -0.21 4.16
C VAL A 103 0.63 0.45 4.06
N ALA A 104 1.02 0.86 2.85
CA ALA A 104 2.29 1.54 2.61
C ALA A 104 2.39 2.86 3.38
N ILE A 105 1.34 3.68 3.35
CA ILE A 105 1.31 4.95 4.07
C ILE A 105 1.49 4.73 5.58
N VAL A 106 0.82 3.74 6.16
CA VAL A 106 0.99 3.37 7.57
C VAL A 106 2.44 2.89 7.82
N GLY A 107 2.97 2.05 6.94
CA GLY A 107 4.35 1.57 7.00
C GLY A 107 5.38 2.70 7.00
N VAL A 108 5.22 3.70 6.13
CA VAL A 108 6.10 4.89 6.07
C VAL A 108 6.03 5.71 7.36
N VAL A 109 4.85 5.85 7.95
CA VAL A 109 4.73 6.57 9.24
C VAL A 109 5.40 5.78 10.36
N PHE A 110 5.25 4.46 10.37
CA PHE A 110 5.84 3.59 11.39
C PHE A 110 7.36 3.53 11.28
N SER A 111 7.89 3.52 10.05
CA SER A 111 9.32 3.44 9.81
C SER A 111 10.07 4.73 10.18
N LYS A 112 9.36 5.86 10.28
CA LYS A 112 9.91 7.16 10.69
C LYS A 112 9.91 7.39 12.21
N GLN A 113 9.32 6.49 13.00
CA GLN A 113 9.30 6.65 14.45
C GLN A 113 10.68 6.40 15.05
N ALA A 114 11.08 7.25 16.00
CA ALA A 114 12.27 7.03 16.80
C ALA A 114 12.19 5.67 17.52
N ASP A 115 13.31 4.97 17.62
CA ASP A 115 13.45 3.66 18.27
C ASP A 115 12.63 2.51 17.68
N LEU A 116 11.95 2.71 16.54
CA LEU A 116 11.17 1.69 15.82
C LEU A 116 10.28 0.82 16.73
N PRO A 117 9.38 1.38 17.56
CA PRO A 117 8.55 0.58 18.49
C PRO A 117 7.65 -0.45 17.76
N ASN A 118 7.48 -0.31 16.45
CA ASN A 118 6.59 -1.12 15.62
C ASN A 118 7.34 -2.11 14.70
N VAL A 119 8.52 -2.63 15.10
CA VAL A 119 9.32 -3.56 14.27
C VAL A 119 8.48 -4.73 13.73
N ASP A 120 7.73 -5.43 14.59
CA ASP A 120 6.94 -6.59 14.15
C ASP A 120 5.81 -6.20 13.18
N THR A 121 5.21 -5.03 13.38
CA THR A 121 4.20 -4.51 12.46
C THR A 121 4.84 -4.16 11.11
N LEU A 122 6.02 -3.54 11.10
CA LEU A 122 6.77 -3.27 9.87
C LEU A 122 7.16 -4.57 9.15
N LYS A 123 7.59 -5.60 9.88
CA LYS A 123 7.84 -6.94 9.31
C LYS A 123 6.59 -7.49 8.63
N ASN A 124 5.44 -7.42 9.30
CA ASN A 124 4.16 -7.88 8.75
C ASN A 124 3.75 -7.10 7.49
N ILE A 125 3.94 -5.77 7.48
CA ILE A 125 3.72 -4.92 6.30
C ILE A 125 4.63 -5.35 5.15
N GLY A 126 5.93 -5.53 5.40
CA GLY A 126 6.89 -5.97 4.39
C GLY A 126 6.55 -7.35 3.83
N ILE A 127 6.18 -8.30 4.69
CA ILE A 127 5.74 -9.65 4.28
C ILE A 127 4.49 -9.58 3.41
N PHE A 128 3.50 -8.76 3.79
CA PHE A 128 2.29 -8.57 2.99
C PHE A 128 2.62 -8.00 1.61
N LEU A 129 3.40 -6.92 1.54
CA LEU A 129 3.77 -6.28 0.26
C LEU A 129 4.58 -7.24 -0.63
N LEU A 130 5.55 -7.98 -0.06
CA LEU A 130 6.28 -9.03 -0.78
C LEU A 130 5.35 -10.15 -1.29
N THR A 131 4.32 -10.50 -0.54
CA THR A 131 3.32 -11.50 -0.96
C THR A 131 2.56 -11.02 -2.20
N ILE A 132 2.19 -9.74 -2.25
CA ILE A 132 1.56 -9.15 -3.44
C ILE A 132 2.53 -9.13 -4.62
N VAL A 133 3.76 -8.63 -4.43
CA VAL A 133 4.78 -8.54 -5.49
C VAL A 133 5.04 -9.89 -6.14
N CYS A 134 5.24 -10.93 -5.33
CA CYS A 134 5.60 -12.27 -5.84
C CYS A 134 4.39 -13.14 -6.22
N GLY A 135 3.15 -12.69 -5.98
CA GLY A 135 1.96 -13.54 -6.08
C GLY A 135 0.83 -12.99 -6.95
N ASP A 136 0.75 -11.67 -7.16
CA ASP A 136 -0.36 -11.07 -7.90
C ASP A 136 -0.21 -11.25 -9.42
N LYS A 137 -1.34 -11.57 -10.06
CA LYS A 137 -1.42 -11.77 -11.51
C LYS A 137 -1.45 -10.45 -12.27
N ASP A 138 -1.97 -9.40 -11.65
CA ASP A 138 -2.08 -8.08 -12.23
C ASP A 138 -0.77 -7.31 -12.05
N LEU A 139 -0.14 -6.92 -13.18
CA LEU A 139 1.13 -6.20 -13.14
C LEU A 139 1.02 -4.79 -12.59
N TRP A 140 -0.14 -4.15 -12.70
CA TRP A 140 -0.35 -2.83 -12.11
C TRP A 140 -0.32 -2.96 -10.58
N VAL A 141 -1.05 -3.93 -10.02
CA VAL A 141 -1.03 -4.21 -8.57
C VAL A 141 0.38 -4.55 -8.07
N VAL A 142 1.11 -5.40 -8.80
CA VAL A 142 2.53 -5.71 -8.50
C VAL A 142 3.39 -4.45 -8.48
N SER A 143 3.17 -3.54 -9.43
CA SER A 143 3.97 -2.31 -9.56
C SER A 143 3.72 -1.34 -8.41
N GLU A 144 2.46 -1.18 -8.01
CA GLU A 144 2.08 -0.38 -6.83
C GLU A 144 2.66 -0.96 -5.53
N ALA A 145 2.70 -2.30 -5.41
CA ALA A 145 3.30 -2.96 -4.26
C ALA A 145 4.83 -2.83 -4.24
N LEU A 146 5.48 -2.80 -5.41
CA LEU A 146 6.91 -2.51 -5.52
C LEU A 146 7.24 -1.08 -5.07
N ASP A 147 6.52 -0.09 -5.60
CA ASP A 147 6.73 1.32 -5.21
C ASP A 147 6.47 1.50 -3.71
N SER A 148 5.43 0.86 -3.18
CA SER A 148 5.14 0.82 -1.75
C SER A 148 6.27 0.21 -0.91
N LEU A 149 6.92 -0.86 -1.38
CA LEU A 149 8.10 -1.42 -0.71
C LEU A 149 9.26 -0.44 -0.69
N PHE A 150 9.48 0.29 -1.78
CA PHE A 150 10.57 1.26 -1.87
C PHE A 150 10.32 2.46 -0.96
N ASP A 151 9.07 2.91 -0.85
CA ASP A 151 8.69 4.01 0.04
C ASP A 151 8.89 3.62 1.52
N VAL A 152 8.53 2.38 1.89
CA VAL A 152 8.64 1.92 3.29
C VAL A 152 10.07 1.53 3.66
N PHE A 153 10.78 0.80 2.80
CA PHE A 153 12.08 0.15 3.09
C PHE A 153 13.26 0.76 2.31
N GLY A 154 13.08 1.99 1.79
CA GLY A 154 14.12 2.72 1.08
C GLY A 154 15.31 3.13 1.95
N GLU A 155 15.05 3.37 3.23
CA GLU A 155 16.04 3.86 4.19
C GLU A 155 16.87 2.74 4.82
N ASP A 156 18.13 3.04 5.13
CA ASP A 156 19.10 2.05 5.60
C ASP A 156 18.90 1.61 7.05
N HIS A 157 18.25 2.43 7.89
CA HIS A 157 17.99 2.08 9.30
C HIS A 157 17.02 0.90 9.44
N LEU A 158 16.38 0.47 8.34
CA LEU A 158 15.47 -0.67 8.27
C LEU A 158 16.16 -1.94 7.75
N ASP A 159 17.47 -1.91 7.47
CA ASP A 159 18.20 -3.05 6.89
C ASP A 159 18.11 -4.33 7.76
N SER A 160 17.96 -4.19 9.08
CA SER A 160 17.73 -5.34 9.98
C SER A 160 16.38 -6.01 9.72
N ILE A 161 15.33 -5.22 9.48
CA ILE A 161 13.99 -5.71 9.12
C ILE A 161 14.03 -6.35 7.73
N ASP A 162 14.71 -5.70 6.78
CA ASP A 162 14.90 -6.21 5.42
C ASP A 162 15.55 -7.60 5.42
N HIS A 163 16.56 -7.79 6.27
CA HIS A 163 17.22 -9.08 6.47
C HIS A 163 16.26 -10.12 7.05
N ASP A 164 15.54 -9.77 8.12
CA ASP A 164 14.64 -10.69 8.82
C ASP A 164 13.50 -11.21 7.94
N ILE A 165 12.96 -10.38 7.05
CA ILE A 165 11.89 -10.79 6.12
C ILE A 165 12.43 -11.36 4.79
N GLY A 166 13.75 -11.34 4.60
CA GLY A 166 14.40 -11.77 3.36
C GLY A 166 14.01 -10.92 2.14
N LEU A 167 13.80 -9.61 2.34
CA LEU A 167 13.29 -8.68 1.32
C LEU A 167 14.17 -8.70 0.06
N THR A 168 15.46 -8.38 0.23
CA THR A 168 16.40 -8.25 -0.89
C THR A 168 16.55 -9.58 -1.65
N ASP A 169 16.60 -10.70 -0.94
CA ASP A 169 16.77 -12.02 -1.55
C ASP A 169 15.54 -12.43 -2.38
N ARG A 170 14.33 -12.15 -1.87
CA ARG A 170 13.07 -12.40 -2.60
C ARG A 170 12.93 -11.51 -3.83
N LEU A 171 13.18 -10.21 -3.68
CA LEU A 171 13.13 -9.27 -4.81
C LEU A 171 14.17 -9.60 -5.88
N SER A 172 15.39 -9.99 -5.49
CA SER A 172 16.42 -10.42 -6.44
C SER A 172 16.00 -11.63 -7.26
N LYS A 173 15.29 -12.60 -6.64
CA LYS A 173 14.74 -13.77 -7.35
C LYS A 173 13.57 -13.40 -8.25
N PHE A 174 12.82 -12.35 -7.92
CA PHE A 174 11.67 -11.88 -8.70
C PHE A 174 12.06 -11.01 -9.91
N VAL A 175 13.22 -10.34 -9.90
CA VAL A 175 13.69 -9.47 -11.01
C VAL A 175 13.55 -10.11 -12.41
N PRO A 176 13.97 -11.37 -12.65
CA PRO A 176 13.82 -12.00 -13.97
C PRO A 176 12.35 -12.18 -14.38
N GLU A 177 11.48 -12.55 -13.43
CA GLU A 177 10.05 -12.72 -13.67
C GLU A 177 9.40 -11.38 -14.05
N MET A 178 9.66 -10.32 -13.29
CA MET A 178 9.16 -8.98 -13.59
C MET A 178 9.59 -8.53 -15.00
N LYS A 179 10.86 -8.72 -15.36
CA LYS A 179 11.35 -8.42 -16.72
C LYS A 179 10.57 -9.18 -17.79
N SER A 180 10.35 -10.48 -17.58
CA SER A 180 9.60 -11.33 -18.52
C SER A 180 8.16 -10.83 -18.70
N ARG A 181 7.44 -10.62 -17.59
CA ARG A 181 6.06 -10.15 -17.58
C ARG A 181 5.91 -8.77 -18.25
N VAL A 182 6.79 -7.81 -17.96
CA VAL A 182 6.78 -6.48 -18.61
C VAL A 182 7.07 -6.58 -20.12
N ASN A 183 7.95 -7.49 -20.55
CA ASN A 183 8.25 -7.68 -21.97
C ASN A 183 7.05 -8.22 -22.77
N LEU A 184 6.18 -9.01 -22.14
CA LEU A 184 4.95 -9.51 -22.78
C LEU A 184 3.98 -8.37 -23.09
N ILE A 185 3.73 -7.48 -22.12
CA ILE A 185 2.78 -6.37 -22.30
C ILE A 185 3.35 -5.22 -23.13
N LYS A 186 4.68 -5.10 -23.27
CA LYS A 186 5.33 -4.05 -24.07
C LYS A 186 4.87 -4.01 -25.53
N ARG A 187 4.39 -5.14 -26.08
CA ARG A 187 3.90 -5.23 -27.46
C ARG A 187 2.54 -4.56 -27.66
N LYS A 188 1.72 -4.51 -26.60
CA LYS A 188 0.40 -3.89 -26.60
C LYS A 188 0.20 -3.20 -25.24
N PRO A 189 0.86 -2.04 -25.02
CA PRO A 189 0.80 -1.34 -23.75
C PRO A 189 -0.62 -0.78 -23.54
N ASP A 190 -1.10 -0.89 -22.31
CA ASP A 190 -2.29 -0.21 -21.82
C ASP A 190 -1.91 1.09 -21.08
N GLU A 191 -2.88 1.71 -20.42
CA GLU A 191 -2.68 2.94 -19.65
C GLU A 191 -1.74 2.77 -18.44
N HIS A 192 -1.60 1.57 -17.90
CA HIS A 192 -0.74 1.29 -16.75
C HIS A 192 0.72 0.98 -17.13
N TYR A 193 1.01 0.73 -18.41
CA TYR A 193 2.36 0.41 -18.89
C TYR A 193 3.45 1.38 -18.41
N PRO A 194 3.26 2.72 -18.38
CA PRO A 194 4.28 3.64 -17.88
C PRO A 194 4.66 3.40 -16.42
N VAL A 195 3.67 3.16 -15.56
CA VAL A 195 3.88 2.86 -14.13
C VAL A 195 4.62 1.52 -13.99
N ILE A 196 4.16 0.49 -14.72
CA ILE A 196 4.76 -0.85 -14.69
C ILE A 196 6.24 -0.83 -15.16
N SER A 197 6.53 -0.09 -16.23
CA SER A 197 7.88 0.05 -16.75
C SER A 197 8.81 0.78 -15.77
N THR A 198 8.28 1.78 -15.06
CA THR A 198 9.00 2.54 -14.03
C THR A 198 9.30 1.66 -12.83
N ALA A 199 8.31 0.95 -12.29
CA ALA A 199 8.47 0.03 -11.17
C ALA A 199 9.52 -1.06 -11.46
N LYS A 200 9.54 -1.63 -12.66
CA LYS A 200 10.60 -2.58 -13.10
C LYS A 200 11.99 -1.95 -13.02
N THR A 201 12.14 -0.72 -13.48
CA THR A 201 13.42 0.00 -13.48
C THR A 201 13.89 0.27 -12.04
N ASN A 202 12.97 0.70 -11.19
CA ASN A 202 13.22 0.96 -9.77
C ASN A 202 13.59 -0.33 -9.03
N LEU A 203 12.90 -1.44 -9.28
CA LEU A 203 13.23 -2.75 -8.71
C LEU A 203 14.68 -3.16 -9.00
N ILE A 204 15.14 -3.04 -10.25
CA ILE A 204 16.51 -3.39 -10.62
C ILE A 204 17.52 -2.52 -9.86
N ARG A 205 17.24 -1.22 -9.74
CA ARG A 205 18.11 -0.27 -9.03
C ARG A 205 18.14 -0.58 -7.53
N PHE A 206 16.98 -0.78 -6.92
CA PHE A 206 16.82 -1.07 -5.50
C PHE A 206 17.57 -2.35 -5.10
N VAL A 207 17.36 -3.45 -5.83
CA VAL A 207 18.06 -4.72 -5.58
C VAL A 207 19.58 -4.56 -5.73
N LYS A 208 20.04 -3.88 -6.78
CA LYS A 208 21.48 -3.63 -7.00
C LYS A 208 22.08 -2.85 -5.84
N TYR A 209 21.39 -1.81 -5.37
CA TYR A 209 21.80 -0.99 -4.23
C TYR A 209 21.92 -1.84 -2.95
N LYS A 210 20.84 -2.51 -2.53
CA LYS A 210 20.84 -3.32 -1.30
C LYS A 210 21.88 -4.47 -1.34
N LEU A 211 22.09 -5.11 -2.49
CA LEU A 211 23.12 -6.15 -2.64
C LEU A 211 24.56 -5.62 -2.55
N SER A 212 24.81 -4.38 -2.99
CA SER A 212 26.14 -3.77 -2.85
C SER A 212 26.49 -3.49 -1.38
N LYS A 213 25.49 -3.15 -0.56
CA LYS A 213 25.66 -2.92 0.88
C LYS A 213 25.90 -4.20 1.68
N LYS A 214 25.23 -5.31 1.36
CA LYS A 214 25.44 -6.62 2.01
C LYS A 214 26.89 -7.14 1.90
N LYS A 215 27.68 -6.61 0.96
CA LYS A 215 29.08 -6.98 0.72
C LYS A 215 30.10 -6.09 1.41
N SER A 216 29.67 -4.98 2.00
CA SER A 216 30.51 -4.02 2.74
C SER A 216 30.46 -4.34 4.22
#